data_AF-A0A929K9M4-F1
#
_entry.id   AF-A0A929K9M4-F1
#
_cell.length_a   1.000
_cell.length_b   1.000
_cell.length_c   1.000
_cell.angle_alpha   90.00
_cell.angle_beta   90.00
_cell.angle_gamma   90.00
#
_symmetry.space_group_name_H-M   'P 1'
#
loop_
_entity.id
_entity.type
_entity.pdbx_description
1 polymer ?
#
loop_
_entity_poly.entity_id
_entity_poly.type
_entity_poly.pdbx_seq_one_letter_code
_entity_poly.pdbx_strand_id
1 'polypeptide(L)'
;KGGYLGRVLRWLCYTRKWKFEEDWYFKLYNNDRIMIPKGFRFDGTSVPKPLRFLLSPTGILFIPGIIHDYGYRFDKLIGVKIDENDKEFLYNYHLGAGKAFWDSTFRRVGYQVCRLYIVTTIAYWAVVLFGFNAWNKCRKLELK
;
A
#
# COMPACT_ATOMS: atom_id res chain seq x y z
N LYS A 1 27.12 18.17 -8.39
CA LYS A 1 27.03 18.80 -9.73
C LYS A 1 25.85 18.18 -10.48
N GLY A 2 24.71 18.88 -10.63
CA GLY A 2 23.51 18.30 -11.25
C GLY A 2 23.12 19.09 -12.49
N GLY A 3 23.60 18.66 -13.66
CA GLY A 3 23.19 19.22 -14.95
C GLY A 3 21.69 19.02 -15.22
N TYR A 4 21.19 19.61 -16.32
CA TYR A 4 19.77 19.58 -16.73
C TYR A 4 19.17 18.16 -16.68
N LEU A 5 19.87 17.15 -17.21
CA LEU A 5 19.45 15.75 -17.14
C LEU A 5 19.26 15.24 -15.71
N GLY A 6 20.10 15.66 -14.76
CA GLY A 6 19.94 15.31 -13.34
C GLY A 6 18.72 15.97 -12.69
N ARG A 7 18.25 17.13 -13.18
CA ARG A 7 17.00 17.76 -12.73
C ARG A 7 15.78 17.03 -13.30
N VAL A 8 15.81 16.67 -14.59
CA VAL A 8 14.76 15.88 -15.26
C VAL A 8 14.64 14.49 -14.61
N LEU A 9 15.76 13.81 -14.36
CA LEU A 9 15.75 12.50 -13.71
C LEU A 9 15.18 12.58 -12.29
N ARG A 10 15.53 13.62 -11.52
CA ARG A 10 14.93 13.85 -10.20
C ARG A 10 13.43 14.12 -10.30
N TRP A 11 12.96 14.90 -11.26
CA TRP A 11 11.53 15.15 -11.45
C TRP A 11 10.77 13.86 -11.74
N LEU A 12 11.30 13.01 -12.63
CA LEU A 12 10.70 11.71 -12.98
C LEU A 12 10.78 10.68 -11.83
N CYS A 13 11.82 10.74 -10.99
CA CYS A 13 12.06 9.77 -9.92
C CYS A 13 11.65 10.27 -8.53
N TYR A 14 11.15 11.50 -8.39
CA TYR A 14 10.77 12.05 -7.09
C TYR A 14 9.50 11.36 -6.59
N THR A 15 9.59 10.84 -5.37
CA THR A 15 8.49 10.18 -4.70
C THR A 15 7.79 11.15 -3.78
N ARG A 16 6.48 11.32 -3.95
CA ARG A 16 5.68 12.07 -2.98
C ARG A 16 5.51 11.22 -1.72
N LYS A 17 5.72 11.84 -0.56
CA LYS A 17 5.44 11.25 0.74
C LYS A 17 4.12 11.81 1.23
N TRP A 18 3.24 10.93 1.68
CA TRP A 18 1.94 11.28 2.25
C TRP A 18 1.94 10.89 3.71
N LYS A 19 1.32 11.72 4.54
CA LYS A 19 1.10 11.44 5.95
C LYS A 19 -0.38 11.58 6.21
N PHE A 20 -0.96 10.57 6.85
CA PHE A 20 -2.34 10.66 7.32
C PHE A 20 -2.40 11.58 8.54
N GLU A 21 -3.24 12.60 8.50
CA GLU A 21 -3.47 13.49 9.65
C GLU A 21 -4.58 12.95 10.55
N GLU A 22 -5.48 12.14 10.01
CA GLU A 22 -6.61 11.51 10.70
C GLU A 22 -6.64 10.00 10.45
N ASP A 23 -7.38 9.30 11.31
CA ASP A 23 -7.62 7.87 11.16
C ASP A 23 -8.50 7.62 9.94
N TRP A 24 -8.01 6.81 9.01
CA TRP A 24 -8.68 6.57 7.75
C TRP A 24 -9.32 5.19 7.72
N TYR A 25 -10.64 5.15 7.52
CA TYR A 25 -11.43 3.93 7.48
C TYR A 25 -11.75 3.53 6.04
N PHE A 26 -11.64 2.24 5.73
CA PHE A 26 -11.92 1.70 4.42
C PHE A 26 -12.68 0.36 4.52
N LYS A 27 -13.66 0.14 3.64
CA LYS A 27 -14.40 -1.12 3.58
C LYS A 27 -13.82 -2.00 2.46
N LEU A 28 -13.33 -3.19 2.81
CA LEU A 28 -12.78 -4.16 1.89
C LEU A 28 -13.87 -4.91 1.09
N TYR A 29 -13.43 -5.60 0.04
CA TYR A 29 -14.28 -6.38 -0.87
C TYR A 29 -15.06 -7.51 -0.19
N ASN A 30 -14.60 -7.97 0.98
CA ASN A 30 -15.22 -9.01 1.78
C ASN A 30 -16.13 -8.46 2.89
N ASN A 31 -16.52 -7.18 2.79
CA ASN A 31 -17.27 -6.41 3.79
C ASN A 31 -16.55 -6.11 5.10
N ASP A 32 -15.30 -6.55 5.30
CA ASP A 32 -14.53 -6.16 6.48
C ASP A 32 -14.17 -4.67 6.42
N ARG A 33 -14.27 -3.98 7.56
CA ARG A 33 -13.81 -2.61 7.69
C ARG A 33 -12.38 -2.64 8.24
N ILE A 34 -11.51 -1.85 7.64
CA ILE A 34 -10.13 -1.63 8.09
C ILE A 34 -9.91 -0.16 8.44
N MET A 35 -8.92 0.07 9.29
CA MET A 35 -8.47 1.39 9.71
C MET A 35 -6.97 1.52 9.47
N ILE A 36 -6.55 2.68 8.98
CA ILE A 36 -5.15 3.10 8.95
C ILE A 36 -4.98 4.26 9.93
N PRO A 37 -4.07 4.13 10.91
CA PRO A 37 -3.92 5.13 11.96
C PRO A 37 -3.30 6.43 11.42
N LYS A 38 -3.71 7.54 12.03
CA LYS A 38 -3.07 8.84 11.86
C LYS A 38 -1.57 8.75 12.14
N GLY A 39 -0.81 9.54 11.41
CA GLY A 39 0.65 9.53 11.47
C GLY A 39 1.31 8.50 10.56
N PHE A 40 0.55 7.57 9.96
CA PHE A 40 1.11 6.65 8.97
C PHE A 40 1.69 7.43 7.78
N ARG A 41 2.94 7.10 7.41
CA ARG A 41 3.64 7.70 6.27
C ARG A 41 3.68 6.72 5.11
N PHE A 42 2.96 7.04 4.06
CA PHE A 42 2.93 6.33 2.78
C PHE A 42 3.92 6.98 1.81
N ASP A 43 4.77 6.16 1.20
CA ASP A 43 5.74 6.62 0.18
C ASP A 43 5.67 5.81 -1.13
N GLY A 44 4.73 4.87 -1.25
CA GLY A 44 4.55 4.08 -2.47
C GLY A 44 5.79 3.30 -2.88
N THR A 45 6.67 2.93 -1.94
CA THR A 45 7.92 2.20 -2.22
C THR A 45 7.68 0.83 -2.86
N SER A 46 6.48 0.26 -2.70
CA SER A 46 6.08 -1.01 -3.28
C SER A 46 6.09 -1.05 -4.82
N VAL A 47 5.95 0.09 -5.51
CA VAL A 47 6.02 0.16 -6.98
C VAL A 47 7.45 0.53 -7.44
N PRO A 48 8.10 -0.29 -8.29
CA PRO A 48 9.42 0.01 -8.83
C PRO A 48 9.43 1.33 -9.61
N LYS A 49 10.49 2.12 -9.43
CA LYS A 49 10.68 3.43 -10.09
C LYS A 49 10.34 3.45 -11.59
N PRO A 50 10.81 2.54 -12.45
CA PRO A 50 10.50 2.59 -13.89
C PRO A 50 9.01 2.36 -14.19
N LEU A 51 8.30 1.62 -13.34
CA LEU A 51 6.89 1.31 -13.53
C LEU A 51 5.96 2.38 -12.97
N ARG A 52 6.48 3.35 -12.20
CA ARG A 52 5.67 4.45 -11.62
C ARG A 52 5.13 5.42 -12.66
N PHE A 53 5.75 5.52 -13.83
CA PHE A 53 5.22 6.33 -14.93
C PHE A 53 3.88 5.77 -15.44
N LEU A 54 3.79 4.43 -15.59
CA LEU A 54 2.58 3.76 -16.03
C LEU A 54 1.60 3.52 -14.87
N LEU A 55 2.13 3.26 -13.67
CA LEU A 55 1.40 2.89 -12.46
C LEU A 55 1.56 3.98 -11.42
N SER A 56 1.07 5.19 -11.72
CA SER A 56 1.17 6.33 -10.81
C SER A 56 0.64 5.96 -9.42
N PRO A 57 1.51 5.88 -8.39
CA PRO A 57 1.12 5.42 -7.06
C PRO A 57 0.22 6.42 -6.33
N THR A 58 0.07 7.63 -6.85
CA THR A 58 -0.79 8.70 -6.31
C THR A 58 -2.04 8.95 -7.13
N GLY A 59 -2.28 8.15 -8.18
CA GLY A 59 -3.48 8.22 -9.01
C GLY A 59 -4.42 7.07 -8.70
N ILE A 60 -4.75 6.31 -9.74
CA ILE A 60 -5.69 5.19 -9.70
C ILE A 60 -5.29 4.14 -8.63
N LEU A 61 -3.99 3.88 -8.45
CA LEU A 61 -3.50 2.86 -7.51
C LEU A 61 -3.20 3.39 -6.09
N PHE A 62 -3.69 4.58 -5.75
CA PHE A 62 -3.38 5.20 -4.46
C PHE A 62 -3.92 4.40 -3.27
N ILE A 63 -5.23 4.14 -3.24
CA ILE A 63 -5.88 3.36 -2.18
C ILE A 63 -5.27 1.96 -2.00
N PRO A 64 -5.17 1.12 -3.06
CA PRO A 64 -4.56 -0.20 -2.89
C PRO A 64 -3.09 -0.08 -2.46
N GLY A 65 -2.36 0.93 -2.95
CA GLY A 65 -0.98 1.19 -2.57
C GLY A 65 -0.81 1.50 -1.08
N ILE A 66 -1.68 2.31 -0.49
CA ILE A 66 -1.65 2.64 0.94
C ILE A 66 -1.86 1.37 1.79
N ILE A 67 -2.90 0.60 1.48
CA ILE A 67 -3.25 -0.62 2.21
C ILE A 67 -2.11 -1.65 2.07
N HIS A 68 -1.54 -1.76 0.87
CA HIS A 68 -0.38 -2.62 0.62
C HIS A 68 0.84 -2.18 1.43
N ASP A 69 1.25 -0.91 1.37
CA ASP A 69 2.44 -0.42 2.09
C ASP A 69 2.30 -0.57 3.61
N TYR A 70 1.10 -0.34 4.16
CA TYR A 70 0.82 -0.58 5.57
C TYR A 70 0.93 -2.07 5.93
N GLY A 71 0.21 -2.92 5.19
CA GLY A 71 0.25 -4.37 5.38
C GLY A 71 1.66 -4.94 5.19
N TYR A 72 2.44 -4.38 4.27
CA TYR A 72 3.81 -4.78 4.02
C TYR A 72 4.75 -4.43 5.17
N ARG A 73 4.56 -3.25 5.75
CA ARG A 73 5.45 -2.71 6.77
C ARG A 73 5.25 -3.39 8.12
N PHE A 74 4.00 -3.69 8.47
CA PHE A 74 3.64 -4.23 9.79
C PHE A 74 3.17 -5.70 9.75
N ASP A 75 3.12 -6.31 8.57
CA ASP A 75 2.58 -7.66 8.32
C ASP A 75 1.18 -7.88 8.95
N LYS A 76 0.37 -6.83 8.95
CA LYS A 76 -1.00 -6.81 9.47
C LYS A 76 -1.77 -5.60 8.97
N LEU A 77 -3.10 -5.68 9.01
CA LEU A 77 -3.99 -4.52 8.97
C LEU A 77 -4.72 -4.38 10.30
N ILE A 78 -5.31 -3.22 10.55
CA ILE A 78 -6.23 -3.04 11.68
C ILE A 78 -7.64 -3.23 11.14
N GLY A 79 -8.31 -4.29 11.58
CA GLY A 79 -9.73 -4.52 11.31
C GLY A 79 -10.58 -3.78 12.35
N VAL A 80 -11.75 -3.34 11.93
CA VAL A 80 -12.74 -2.64 12.77
C VAL A 80 -14.04 -3.42 12.70
N LYS A 81 -14.58 -3.79 13.87
CA LYS A 81 -15.94 -4.33 14.01
C LYS A 81 -16.77 -3.42 14.89
N ILE A 82 -18.05 -3.33 14.60
CA ILE A 82 -19.02 -2.62 15.42
C ILE A 82 -19.84 -3.70 16.13
N ASP A 83 -19.91 -3.62 17.45
CA ASP A 83 -20.71 -4.50 18.29
C ASP A 83 -22.18 -4.04 18.34
N GLU A 84 -23.07 -4.87 18.89
CA GLU A 84 -24.51 -4.57 19.03
C GLU A 84 -24.77 -3.29 19.84
N ASN A 85 -23.82 -2.91 20.70
CA ASN A 85 -23.84 -1.67 21.50
C ASN A 85 -23.21 -0.46 20.79
N ASP A 86 -23.01 -0.52 19.47
CA ASP A 86 -22.41 0.55 18.64
C ASP A 86 -20.97 0.94 19.05
N LYS A 87 -20.27 0.02 19.73
CA LYS A 87 -18.86 0.20 20.11
C LYS A 87 -17.93 -0.35 19.05
N GLU A 88 -16.90 0.42 18.71
CA GLU A 88 -15.85 0.00 17.77
C GLU A 88 -14.79 -0.86 18.46
N PHE A 89 -14.54 -2.05 17.92
CA PHE A 89 -13.50 -2.97 18.35
C PHE A 89 -12.44 -3.12 17.27
N LEU A 90 -11.19 -2.83 17.64
CA LEU A 90 -10.02 -2.99 16.79
C LEU A 90 -9.39 -4.36 16.98
N TYR A 91 -9.06 -5.05 15.89
CA TYR A 91 -8.36 -6.32 15.92
C TYR A 91 -7.26 -6.38 14.85
N ASN A 92 -6.26 -7.23 15.05
CA ASN A 92 -5.25 -7.44 14.02
C ASN A 92 -5.85 -8.31 12.89
N TYR A 93 -6.06 -7.70 11.74
CA TYR A 93 -6.52 -8.37 10.54
C TYR A 93 -5.33 -9.02 9.82
N HIS A 94 -5.34 -10.36 9.73
CA HIS A 94 -4.33 -11.16 9.03
C HIS A 94 -2.88 -10.89 9.48
N LEU A 95 -2.62 -10.95 10.79
CA LEU A 95 -1.28 -10.87 11.36
C LEU A 95 -0.40 -12.02 10.86
N GLY A 96 0.78 -11.71 10.31
CA GLY A 96 1.75 -12.72 9.87
C GLY A 96 1.38 -13.42 8.56
N ALA A 97 0.46 -12.85 7.77
CA ALA A 97 -0.01 -13.48 6.54
C ALA A 97 1.04 -13.48 5.41
N GLY A 98 2.05 -12.60 5.50
CA GLY A 98 3.20 -12.58 4.61
C GLY A 98 2.96 -11.87 3.27
N LYS A 99 4.07 -11.66 2.54
CA LYS A 99 4.12 -10.92 1.26
C LYS A 99 3.03 -11.31 0.26
N ALA A 100 2.86 -12.61 0.02
CA ALA A 100 1.95 -13.10 -1.02
C ALA A 100 0.49 -12.70 -0.73
N PHE A 101 0.09 -12.70 0.54
CA PHE A 101 -1.23 -12.26 0.95
C PHE A 101 -1.43 -10.78 0.65
N TRP A 102 -0.47 -9.93 1.05
CA TRP A 102 -0.54 -8.48 0.81
C TRP A 102 -0.54 -8.14 -0.69
N ASP A 103 0.29 -8.81 -1.49
CA ASP A 103 0.33 -8.63 -2.94
C ASP A 103 -1.03 -9.00 -3.58
N SER A 104 -1.68 -10.07 -3.10
CA SER A 104 -3.02 -10.45 -3.56
C SER A 104 -4.10 -9.45 -3.12
N THR A 105 -4.00 -8.92 -1.90
CA THR A 105 -4.91 -7.90 -1.36
C THR A 105 -4.81 -6.61 -2.17
N PHE A 106 -3.60 -6.19 -2.56
CA PHE A 106 -3.38 -5.04 -3.44
C PHE A 106 -4.17 -5.18 -4.75
N ARG A 107 -4.13 -6.35 -5.39
CA ARG A 107 -4.88 -6.62 -6.62
C ARG A 107 -6.39 -6.55 -6.40
N ARG A 108 -6.89 -7.19 -5.33
CA ARG A 108 -8.33 -7.25 -5.00
C ARG A 108 -8.90 -5.87 -4.70
N VAL A 109 -8.22 -5.10 -3.84
CA VAL A 109 -8.58 -3.70 -3.56
C VAL A 109 -8.46 -2.83 -4.81
N GLY A 110 -7.44 -3.08 -5.64
CA GLY A 110 -7.28 -2.44 -6.93
C GLY A 110 -8.52 -2.62 -7.81
N TYR A 111 -9.04 -3.84 -7.95
CA TYR A 111 -10.28 -4.09 -8.69
C TYR A 111 -11.48 -3.38 -8.08
N GLN A 112 -11.60 -3.37 -6.75
CA GLN A 112 -12.69 -2.70 -6.05
C GLN A 112 -12.72 -1.19 -6.29
N VAL A 113 -11.57 -0.53 -6.21
CA VAL A 113 -11.47 0.95 -6.30
C VAL A 113 -11.39 1.41 -7.75
N CYS A 114 -10.53 0.79 -8.54
CA CYS A 114 -10.16 1.28 -9.86
C CYS A 114 -11.10 0.79 -10.96
N ARG A 115 -11.71 -0.40 -10.77
CA ARG A 115 -12.51 -1.14 -11.77
C ARG A 115 -11.81 -1.37 -13.14
N LEU A 116 -10.51 -1.09 -13.25
CA LEU A 116 -9.70 -1.27 -14.45
C LEU A 116 -8.88 -2.55 -14.36
N TYR A 117 -9.37 -3.61 -15.01
CA TYR A 117 -8.79 -4.94 -14.84
C TYR A 117 -7.33 -5.05 -15.31
N ILE A 118 -7.01 -4.41 -16.43
CA ILE A 118 -5.68 -4.49 -17.07
C ILE A 118 -4.62 -3.82 -16.18
N VAL A 119 -4.89 -2.59 -15.73
CA VAL A 119 -3.94 -1.78 -14.96
C VAL A 119 -3.60 -2.45 -13.62
N THR A 120 -4.62 -2.93 -12.90
CA THR A 120 -4.42 -3.60 -11.60
C THR A 120 -3.71 -4.94 -11.75
N THR A 121 -3.89 -5.65 -12.87
CA THR A 121 -3.17 -6.90 -13.16
C THR A 121 -1.70 -6.64 -13.44
N ILE A 122 -1.36 -5.63 -14.25
CA ILE A 122 0.04 -5.24 -14.50
C ILE A 122 0.70 -4.79 -13.19
N ALA A 123 -0.02 -4.00 -12.39
CA ALA A 123 0.47 -3.54 -11.10
C ALA A 123 0.71 -4.69 -10.11
N TYR A 124 -0.19 -5.67 -10.07
CA TYR A 124 0.00 -6.88 -9.29
C TYR A 124 1.30 -7.59 -9.66
N TRP A 125 1.53 -7.86 -10.95
CA TRP A 125 2.76 -8.50 -11.39
C TRP A 125 4.02 -7.69 -11.06
N ALA A 126 3.95 -6.37 -11.16
CA ALA A 126 5.03 -5.49 -10.75
C ALA A 126 5.40 -5.66 -9.27
N VAL A 127 4.40 -5.67 -8.39
CA VAL A 127 4.61 -5.81 -6.95
C VAL A 127 5.09 -7.22 -6.59
N VAL A 128 4.54 -8.25 -7.24
CA VAL A 128 4.96 -9.65 -7.02
C VAL A 128 6.43 -9.84 -7.36
N LEU A 129 6.86 -9.40 -8.55
CA LEU A 129 8.21 -9.61 -9.07
C LEU A 129 9.25 -8.75 -8.34
N PHE A 130 8.92 -7.50 -8.01
CA PHE A 130 9.89 -6.53 -7.52
C PHE A 130 9.75 -6.18 -6.03
N GLY A 131 8.70 -6.63 -5.36
CA GLY A 131 8.43 -6.33 -3.95
C GLY A 131 9.36 -7.04 -2.95
N PHE A 132 10.03 -8.13 -3.34
CA PHE A 132 10.84 -8.94 -2.43
C PHE A 132 11.94 -8.15 -1.69
N ASN A 133 12.63 -7.25 -2.39
CA ASN A 133 13.65 -6.41 -1.77
C ASN A 133 13.04 -5.43 -0.75
N ALA A 134 11.86 -4.87 -1.03
CA ALA A 134 11.16 -4.01 -0.10
C ALA A 134 10.69 -4.79 1.15
N TRP A 135 10.24 -6.04 0.96
CA TRP A 135 9.75 -6.91 2.05
C TRP A 135 10.86 -7.21 3.03
N ASN A 136 11.99 -7.69 2.51
CA ASN A 136 13.14 -8.05 3.32
C ASN A 136 13.71 -6.85 4.08
N LYS A 137 13.63 -5.65 3.51
CA LYS A 137 14.04 -4.42 4.21
C LYS A 137 13.14 -4.13 5.41
N CYS A 138 11.82 -4.24 5.25
CA CYS A 138 10.87 -4.02 6.36
C CYS A 138 11.11 -5.04 7.48
N ARG A 139 11.27 -6.33 7.14
CA ARG A 139 11.55 -7.38 8.14
C ARG A 139 12.87 -7.19 8.88
N LYS A 140 13.92 -6.71 8.21
CA LYS A 140 15.21 -6.40 8.85
C LYS A 140 15.13 -5.22 9.82
N LEU A 141 14.23 -4.27 9.57
CA LEU A 141 14.01 -3.12 10.45
C LEU A 141 13.20 -3.50 11.70
N GLU A 142 12.24 -4.43 11.59
CA GLU A 142 11.53 -4.93 12.77
C GLU A 142 12.38 -5.80 13.70
N LEU A 143 13.45 -6.43 13.19
CA LEU A 143 14.36 -7.27 13.99
C LEU A 143 15.46 -6.46 14.72
N LYS A 144 15.50 -5.14 14.54
CA LYS A 144 16.47 -4.22 15.17
C LYS A 144 15.79 -3.36 16.22
#